data_AF-A0A075X9F9-F1
#
_entry.id   AF-A0A075X9F9-F1
#
_cell.length_a   1.000
_cell.length_b   1.000
_cell.length_c   1.000
_cell.angle_alpha   90.00
_cell.angle_beta   90.00
_cell.angle_gamma   90.00
#
_symmetry.space_group_name_H-M   'P 1'
#
loop_
_entity.id
_entity.type
_entity.pdbx_description
1 polymer ?
#
loop_
_entity_poly.entity_id
_entity_poly.type
_entity_poly.pdbx_seq_one_letter_code
_entity_poly.pdbx_strand_id
1 'polypeptide(L)'
;MLQQAKASKGRRKPGRPKPGIDYRDLILDAAELIFADEGFAGSKMRDIANRAGVNQALIRYYFGSKEDLFDEVYRRRGALLSGRRHVLLDEVLARPTSLRVEDIVLAYLAPQWEMKHSGPAGAAFVRLQARLHAEPAEHSFRLRHEVYDSSVKRFVNEIALLTPDIPKDIISLRMAFLVGTYLFMLNDLGRLNDLTDGQLGVVGKDEMLKHLTAFLTAGLRAPVPD
;
A
#
# COMPACT_ATOMS: atom_id res chain seq x y z
N MET A 1 -57.77 13.30 16.12
CA MET A 1 -57.73 12.62 14.81
C MET A 1 -57.19 13.64 13.82
N LEU A 2 -56.02 13.51 13.19
CA LEU A 2 -55.46 12.38 12.46
C LEU A 2 -53.92 12.31 12.62
N GLN A 3 -53.43 11.07 12.63
CA GLN A 3 -52.04 10.66 12.65
C GLN A 3 -51.59 10.25 11.22
N GLN A 4 -50.31 10.49 10.93
CA GLN A 4 -49.41 9.77 10.00
C GLN A 4 -49.63 9.96 8.48
N ALA A 5 -48.61 9.91 7.61
CA ALA A 5 -47.35 9.18 7.70
C ALA A 5 -46.18 9.84 6.94
N LYS A 6 -44.98 9.82 7.55
CA LYS A 6 -43.70 9.99 6.86
C LYS A 6 -43.38 8.71 6.09
N ALA A 7 -43.26 8.79 4.77
CA ALA A 7 -42.82 7.68 3.94
C ALA A 7 -41.33 7.36 4.19
N SER A 8 -41.07 6.24 4.84
CA SER A 8 -39.75 5.61 4.90
C SER A 8 -39.39 5.06 3.52
N LYS A 9 -38.36 5.63 2.87
CA LYS A 9 -37.76 5.05 1.65
C LYS A 9 -37.06 3.74 2.05
N GLY A 10 -37.74 2.61 1.84
CA GLY A 10 -37.18 1.28 2.08
C GLY A 10 -35.87 1.06 1.32
N ARG A 11 -34.82 0.65 2.04
CA ARG A 11 -33.57 0.15 1.44
C ARG A 11 -33.89 -0.99 0.49
N ARG A 12 -33.70 -0.77 -0.82
CA ARG A 12 -33.80 -1.83 -1.84
C ARG A 12 -32.84 -2.96 -1.44
N LYS A 13 -33.38 -4.17 -1.23
CA LYS A 13 -32.58 -5.36 -0.97
C LYS A 13 -31.75 -5.68 -2.23
N PRO A 14 -30.44 -5.96 -2.11
CA PRO A 14 -29.61 -6.36 -3.25
C PRO A 14 -30.23 -7.57 -3.95
N GLY A 15 -30.45 -7.46 -5.26
CA GLY A 15 -31.04 -8.52 -6.09
C GLY A 15 -30.10 -9.71 -6.30
N ARG A 16 -30.60 -10.77 -6.93
CA ARG A 16 -29.83 -11.97 -7.27
C ARG A 16 -28.59 -11.61 -8.13
N PRO A 17 -27.43 -12.29 -7.95
CA PRO A 17 -26.26 -12.09 -8.80
C PRO A 17 -26.63 -12.21 -10.29
N LYS A 18 -26.36 -11.14 -11.05
CA LYS A 18 -26.44 -11.08 -12.51
C LYS A 18 -25.25 -11.83 -13.14
N PRO A 19 -25.46 -12.65 -14.18
CA PRO A 19 -24.39 -13.28 -14.94
C PRO A 19 -23.45 -12.25 -15.57
N GLY A 20 -22.14 -12.56 -15.63
CA GLY A 20 -21.12 -11.71 -16.27
C GLY A 20 -20.50 -10.60 -15.41
N ILE A 21 -20.92 -10.47 -14.15
CA ILE A 21 -20.29 -9.56 -13.18
C ILE A 21 -19.28 -10.33 -12.35
N ASP A 22 -18.05 -9.82 -12.27
CA ASP A 22 -17.06 -10.29 -11.30
C ASP A 22 -17.38 -9.71 -9.90
N TYR A 23 -18.23 -10.41 -9.16
CA TYR A 23 -18.57 -10.01 -7.79
C TYR A 23 -17.39 -10.06 -6.84
N ARG A 24 -16.40 -10.91 -7.11
CA ARG A 24 -15.23 -11.04 -6.25
C ARG A 24 -14.44 -9.73 -6.28
N ASP A 25 -14.12 -9.25 -7.49
CA ASP A 25 -13.40 -7.99 -7.66
C ASP A 25 -14.20 -6.78 -7.18
N LEU A 26 -15.51 -6.75 -7.45
CA LEU A 26 -16.40 -5.69 -6.96
C LEU A 26 -16.39 -5.59 -5.43
N ILE A 27 -16.40 -6.74 -4.73
CA ILE A 27 -16.33 -6.77 -3.27
C ILE A 27 -14.96 -6.32 -2.78
N LEU A 28 -13.87 -6.75 -3.42
CA LEU A 28 -12.51 -6.36 -3.05
C LEU A 28 -12.30 -4.84 -3.22
N ASP A 29 -12.81 -4.24 -4.30
CA ASP A 29 -12.74 -2.80 -4.53
C ASP A 29 -13.52 -2.00 -3.48
N ALA A 30 -14.69 -2.49 -3.08
CA ALA A 30 -15.46 -1.88 -2.01
C ALA A 30 -14.77 -2.03 -0.64
N ALA A 31 -14.22 -3.20 -0.36
CA ALA A 31 -13.54 -3.51 0.89
C ALA A 31 -12.28 -2.67 1.07
N GLU A 32 -11.46 -2.52 0.02
CA GLU A 32 -10.25 -1.68 0.01
C GLU A 32 -10.54 -0.26 0.48
N LEU A 33 -11.61 0.35 -0.05
CA LEU A 33 -11.99 1.72 0.30
C LEU A 33 -12.50 1.82 1.74
N ILE A 34 -13.35 0.88 2.18
CA ILE A 34 -13.86 0.86 3.56
C ILE A 34 -12.72 0.64 4.57
N PHE A 35 -11.81 -0.31 4.32
CA PHE A 35 -10.67 -0.55 5.20
C PHE A 35 -9.70 0.63 5.24
N ALA A 36 -9.47 1.31 4.12
CA ALA A 36 -8.60 2.48 4.07
C ALA A 36 -9.14 3.66 4.91
N ASP A 37 -10.46 3.84 4.93
CA ASP A 37 -11.10 4.95 5.62
C ASP A 37 -11.34 4.63 7.10
N GLU A 38 -11.90 3.46 7.41
CA GLU A 38 -12.35 3.07 8.75
C GLU A 38 -11.36 2.18 9.53
N GLY A 39 -10.32 1.67 8.87
CA GLY A 39 -9.41 0.67 9.43
C GLY A 39 -10.04 -0.72 9.56
N PHE A 40 -9.23 -1.72 9.93
CA PHE A 40 -9.73 -3.08 10.08
C PHE A 40 -10.74 -3.18 11.22
N ALA A 41 -10.40 -2.68 12.41
CA ALA A 41 -11.27 -2.75 13.59
C ALA A 41 -12.59 -1.98 13.42
N GLY A 42 -12.54 -0.78 12.84
CA GLY A 42 -13.71 0.09 12.67
C GLY A 42 -14.69 -0.38 11.59
N SER A 43 -14.19 -1.07 10.57
CA SER A 43 -15.00 -1.52 9.44
C SER A 43 -15.99 -2.64 9.76
N LYS A 44 -17.14 -2.59 9.09
CA LYS A 44 -18.21 -3.58 9.20
C LYS A 44 -18.52 -4.20 7.84
N MET A 45 -18.69 -5.52 7.82
CA MET A 45 -19.05 -6.30 6.63
C MET A 45 -20.32 -5.81 5.93
N ARG A 46 -21.28 -5.26 6.69
CA ARG A 46 -22.51 -4.67 6.13
C ARG A 46 -22.22 -3.43 5.29
N ASP A 47 -21.26 -2.61 5.70
CA ASP A 47 -20.96 -1.34 5.05
C ASP A 47 -20.18 -1.60 3.74
N ILE A 48 -19.32 -2.62 3.74
CA ILE A 48 -18.71 -3.19 2.51
C ILE A 48 -19.80 -3.71 1.55
N ALA A 49 -20.75 -4.50 2.04
CA ALA A 49 -21.84 -5.04 1.21
C ALA A 49 -22.69 -3.93 0.59
N ASN A 50 -23.03 -2.89 1.36
CA ASN A 50 -23.76 -1.73 0.87
C ASN A 50 -22.96 -1.01 -0.22
N ARG A 51 -21.66 -0.82 -0.02
CA ARG A 51 -20.78 -0.15 -0.99
C ARG A 51 -20.62 -0.95 -2.29
N ALA A 52 -20.47 -2.27 -2.18
CA ALA A 52 -20.42 -3.17 -3.34
C ALA A 52 -21.78 -3.38 -4.00
N GLY A 53 -22.89 -2.92 -3.40
CA GLY A 53 -24.24 -3.15 -3.93
C GLY A 53 -24.67 -4.63 -3.88
N VAL A 54 -24.08 -5.42 -2.98
CA VAL A 54 -24.33 -6.85 -2.82
C VAL A 54 -24.94 -7.15 -1.44
N ASN A 55 -25.45 -8.38 -1.25
CA ASN A 55 -25.84 -8.82 0.08
C ASN A 55 -24.61 -9.31 0.87
N GLN A 56 -24.67 -9.23 2.20
CA GLN A 56 -23.55 -9.65 3.05
C GLN A 56 -23.28 -11.17 2.96
N ALA A 57 -24.30 -11.97 2.62
CA ALA A 57 -24.15 -13.41 2.42
C ALA A 57 -23.22 -13.73 1.24
N LEU A 58 -23.24 -12.92 0.18
CA LEU A 58 -22.37 -13.07 -0.98
C LEU A 58 -20.90 -12.81 -0.61
N ILE A 59 -20.64 -11.84 0.26
CA ILE A 59 -19.29 -11.61 0.78
C ILE A 59 -18.82 -12.83 1.58
N ARG A 60 -19.66 -13.36 2.48
CA ARG A 60 -19.31 -14.57 3.24
C ARG A 60 -19.11 -15.79 2.34
N TYR A 61 -19.85 -15.89 1.24
CA TYR A 61 -19.66 -16.95 0.26
C TYR A 61 -18.29 -16.89 -0.42
N TYR A 62 -17.84 -15.69 -0.83
CA TYR A 62 -16.55 -15.54 -1.52
C TYR A 62 -15.34 -15.55 -0.58
N PHE A 63 -15.46 -14.98 0.62
CA PHE A 63 -14.32 -14.69 1.48
C PHE A 63 -14.42 -15.31 2.87
N GLY A 64 -15.58 -15.79 3.31
CA GLY A 64 -15.76 -16.36 4.65
C GLY A 64 -15.88 -15.29 5.74
N SER A 65 -14.75 -14.72 6.16
CA SER A 65 -14.63 -13.77 7.28
C SER A 65 -14.22 -12.35 6.85
N LYS A 66 -14.16 -11.41 7.82
CA LYS A 66 -13.67 -10.04 7.55
C LYS A 66 -12.15 -10.04 7.43
N GLU A 67 -11.50 -10.87 8.25
CA GLU A 67 -10.07 -11.15 8.28
C GLU A 67 -9.59 -11.69 6.93
N ASP A 68 -10.27 -12.70 6.39
CA ASP A 68 -9.93 -13.30 5.09
C ASP A 68 -10.14 -12.32 3.93
N LEU A 69 -11.19 -11.50 4.00
CA LEU A 69 -11.43 -10.44 3.02
C LEU A 69 -10.34 -9.36 3.08
N PHE A 70 -9.90 -8.97 4.29
CA PHE A 70 -8.82 -8.02 4.48
C PHE A 70 -7.50 -8.55 3.93
N ASP A 71 -7.16 -9.78 4.29
CA ASP A 71 -6.02 -10.53 3.77
C ASP A 71 -6.00 -10.51 2.23
N GLU A 72 -7.14 -10.80 1.61
CA GLU A 72 -7.25 -10.90 0.15
C GLU A 72 -7.09 -9.54 -0.54
N VAL A 73 -7.66 -8.47 0.03
CA VAL A 73 -7.41 -7.09 -0.44
C VAL A 73 -5.92 -6.79 -0.42
N TYR A 74 -5.24 -7.17 0.68
CA TYR A 74 -3.82 -6.92 0.87
C TYR A 74 -2.95 -7.72 -0.10
N ARG A 75 -3.23 -9.02 -0.26
CA ARG A 75 -2.53 -9.89 -1.22
C ARG A 75 -2.70 -9.40 -2.65
N ARG A 76 -3.92 -9.04 -3.06
CA ARG A 76 -4.21 -8.55 -4.42
C ARG A 76 -3.32 -7.37 -4.80
N ARG A 77 -3.30 -6.33 -3.95
CA ARG A 77 -2.54 -5.11 -4.23
C ARG A 77 -1.05 -5.27 -3.98
N GLY A 78 -0.68 -6.00 -2.94
CA GLY A 78 0.71 -6.26 -2.61
C GLY A 78 1.43 -7.12 -3.65
N ALA A 79 0.74 -8.11 -4.25
CA ALA A 79 1.28 -8.89 -5.35
C ALA A 79 1.57 -8.03 -6.59
N LEU A 80 0.68 -7.07 -6.91
CA LEU A 80 0.92 -6.11 -7.99
C LEU A 80 2.15 -5.25 -7.72
N LEU A 81 2.31 -4.75 -6.49
CA LEU A 81 3.48 -3.96 -6.09
C LEU A 81 4.78 -4.77 -6.16
N SER A 82 4.81 -5.95 -5.54
CA SER A 82 5.99 -6.82 -5.53
C SER A 82 6.36 -7.29 -6.94
N GLY A 83 5.38 -7.63 -7.76
CA GLY A 83 5.58 -7.98 -9.17
C GLY A 83 6.19 -6.83 -9.96
N ARG A 84 5.65 -5.61 -9.82
CA ARG A 84 6.20 -4.43 -10.50
C ARG A 84 7.62 -4.10 -10.03
N ARG A 85 7.92 -4.26 -8.74
CA ARG A 85 9.29 -4.12 -8.21
C ARG A 85 10.26 -5.11 -8.85
N HIS A 86 9.87 -6.36 -9.02
CA HIS A 86 10.71 -7.35 -9.71
C HIS A 86 11.01 -6.94 -11.15
N VAL A 87 9.98 -6.55 -11.91
CA VAL A 87 10.13 -6.10 -13.30
C VAL A 87 11.06 -4.89 -13.39
N LEU A 88 10.85 -3.85 -12.57
CA LEU A 88 11.69 -2.66 -12.60
C LEU A 88 13.13 -2.94 -12.18
N LEU A 89 13.34 -3.87 -11.24
CA LEU A 89 14.69 -4.30 -10.86
C LEU A 89 15.39 -4.97 -12.03
N ASP A 90 14.72 -5.91 -12.71
CA ASP A 90 15.27 -6.60 -13.87
C ASP A 90 15.61 -5.62 -15.01
N GLU A 91 14.72 -4.65 -15.28
CA GLU A 91 14.95 -3.58 -16.24
C GLU A 91 16.17 -2.72 -15.90
N VAL A 92 16.36 -2.39 -14.62
CA VAL A 92 17.51 -1.60 -14.13
C VAL A 92 18.82 -2.39 -14.26
N LEU A 93 18.81 -3.68 -13.87
CA LEU A 93 19.98 -4.54 -13.93
C LEU A 93 20.42 -4.84 -15.38
N ALA A 94 19.49 -4.80 -16.34
CA ALA A 94 19.78 -5.02 -17.75
C ALA A 94 20.33 -3.78 -18.50
N ARG A 95 20.44 -2.62 -17.83
CA ARG A 95 20.92 -1.39 -18.49
C ARG A 95 22.41 -1.51 -18.85
N PRO A 96 22.84 -0.95 -20.00
CA PRO A 96 24.25 -1.00 -20.43
C PRO A 96 25.15 -0.02 -19.65
N THR A 97 24.56 0.86 -18.84
CA THR A 97 25.28 1.88 -18.06
C THR A 97 25.70 1.35 -16.69
N SER A 98 26.68 2.02 -16.06
CA SER A 98 27.05 1.71 -14.68
C SER A 98 25.84 1.85 -13.74
N LEU A 99 25.53 0.77 -13.04
CA LEU A 99 24.44 0.67 -12.10
C LEU A 99 24.76 1.42 -10.81
N ARG A 100 23.82 2.22 -10.31
CA ARG A 100 23.96 2.95 -9.05
C ARG A 100 22.93 2.51 -8.02
N VAL A 101 23.23 2.74 -6.73
CA VAL A 101 22.29 2.49 -5.63
C VAL A 101 21.00 3.31 -5.81
N GLU A 102 21.08 4.53 -6.36
CA GLU A 102 19.92 5.37 -6.63
C GLU A 102 18.94 4.72 -7.63
N ASP A 103 19.44 3.99 -8.63
CA ASP A 103 18.60 3.29 -9.61
C ASP A 103 17.77 2.19 -8.93
N ILE A 104 18.41 1.43 -8.04
CA ILE A 104 17.78 0.37 -7.26
C ILE A 104 16.75 0.93 -6.28
N VAL A 105 17.08 2.02 -5.59
CA VAL A 105 16.15 2.71 -4.67
C VAL A 105 14.95 3.27 -5.43
N LEU A 106 15.17 3.92 -6.58
CA LEU A 106 14.08 4.44 -7.40
C LEU A 106 13.17 3.31 -7.91
N ALA A 107 13.73 2.20 -8.41
CA ALA A 107 12.95 1.03 -8.84
C ALA A 107 12.11 0.42 -7.70
N TYR A 108 12.57 0.54 -6.46
CA TYR A 108 11.82 0.06 -5.29
C TYR A 108 10.65 0.99 -4.93
N LEU A 109 10.85 2.30 -5.03
CA LEU A 109 9.89 3.34 -4.64
C LEU A 109 8.86 3.65 -5.73
N ALA A 110 9.24 3.60 -7.00
CA ALA A 110 8.40 4.00 -8.12
C ALA A 110 7.03 3.27 -8.16
N PRO A 111 6.92 1.94 -7.97
CA PRO A 111 5.63 1.26 -8.00
C PRO A 111 4.65 1.76 -6.94
N GLN A 112 5.19 2.07 -5.76
CA GLN A 112 4.42 2.60 -4.64
C GLN A 112 3.95 4.04 -4.94
N TRP A 113 4.84 4.84 -5.53
CA TRP A 113 4.55 6.21 -5.94
C TRP A 113 3.49 6.27 -7.05
N GLU A 114 3.63 5.42 -8.06
CA GLU A 114 2.65 5.22 -9.14
C GLU A 114 1.29 4.81 -8.57
N MET A 115 1.27 3.85 -7.63
CA MET A 115 0.03 3.39 -6.99
C MET A 115 -0.68 4.52 -6.26
N LYS A 116 0.03 5.31 -5.43
CA LYS A 116 -0.55 6.48 -4.73
C LYS A 116 -1.23 7.45 -5.69
N HIS A 117 -0.69 7.60 -6.90
CA HIS A 117 -1.15 8.59 -7.88
C HIS A 117 -2.04 8.02 -9.00
N SER A 118 -2.29 6.70 -9.01
CA SER A 118 -3.11 6.02 -10.02
C SER A 118 -4.61 6.33 -9.90
N GLY A 119 -5.05 6.90 -8.78
CA GLY A 119 -6.44 7.29 -8.54
C GLY A 119 -6.88 7.06 -7.09
N PRO A 120 -8.16 7.28 -6.77
CA PRO A 120 -8.68 7.17 -5.41
C PRO A 120 -8.46 5.80 -4.76
N ALA A 121 -8.60 4.71 -5.53
CA ALA A 121 -8.38 3.35 -5.04
C ALA A 121 -6.91 3.10 -4.69
N GLY A 122 -5.98 3.43 -5.59
CA GLY A 122 -4.55 3.31 -5.32
C GLY A 122 -4.11 4.14 -4.10
N ALA A 123 -4.59 5.39 -3.99
CA ALA A 123 -4.34 6.21 -2.82
C ALA A 123 -4.94 5.61 -1.53
N ALA A 124 -6.11 4.98 -1.60
CA ALA A 124 -6.73 4.30 -0.47
C ALA A 124 -5.91 3.08 -0.03
N PHE A 125 -5.44 2.26 -0.95
CA PHE A 125 -4.57 1.13 -0.61
C PHE A 125 -3.28 1.59 0.07
N VAL A 126 -2.66 2.68 -0.38
CA VAL A 126 -1.45 3.22 0.26
C VAL A 126 -1.72 3.65 1.71
N ARG A 127 -2.88 4.26 2.00
CA ARG A 127 -3.31 4.56 3.39
C ARG A 127 -3.54 3.29 4.19
N LEU A 128 -4.20 2.29 3.61
CA LEU A 128 -4.46 1.00 4.24
C LEU A 128 -3.13 0.30 4.62
N GLN A 129 -2.15 0.32 3.71
CA GLN A 129 -0.83 -0.26 3.93
C GLN A 129 -0.09 0.43 5.08
N ALA A 130 -0.12 1.76 5.13
CA ALA A 130 0.48 2.50 6.24
C ALA A 130 -0.18 2.14 7.60
N ARG A 131 -1.52 1.98 7.61
CA ARG A 131 -2.27 1.57 8.81
C ARG A 131 -1.97 0.15 9.27
N LEU A 132 -1.65 -0.79 8.38
CA LEU A 132 -1.29 -2.16 8.77
C LEU A 132 -0.10 -2.20 9.75
N HIS A 133 0.76 -1.19 9.75
CA HIS A 133 1.86 -1.11 10.72
C HIS A 133 1.41 -0.79 12.15
N ALA A 134 0.17 -0.34 12.35
CA ALA A 134 -0.45 -0.08 13.65
C ALA A 134 -1.42 -1.19 14.12
N GLU A 135 -1.65 -2.21 13.29
CA GLU A 135 -2.50 -3.37 13.61
C GLU A 135 -1.73 -4.44 14.41
N PRO A 136 -2.40 -5.41 15.08
CA PRO A 136 -1.74 -6.45 15.87
C PRO A 136 -0.60 -7.15 15.13
N ALA A 137 0.51 -7.37 15.84
CA ALA A 137 1.79 -7.75 15.23
C ALA A 137 1.73 -9.06 14.44
N GLU A 138 1.00 -10.07 14.93
CA GLU A 138 0.98 -11.42 14.34
C GLU A 138 0.36 -11.46 12.95
N HIS A 139 -0.84 -10.88 12.79
CA HIS A 139 -1.54 -10.83 11.52
C HIS A 139 -0.79 -9.98 10.48
N SER A 140 -0.31 -8.82 10.92
CA SER A 140 0.41 -7.86 10.08
C SER A 140 1.78 -8.38 9.63
N PHE A 141 2.48 -9.12 10.48
CA PHE A 141 3.77 -9.73 10.16
C PHE A 141 3.63 -10.82 9.10
N ARG A 142 2.65 -11.72 9.25
CA ARG A 142 2.39 -12.79 8.29
C ARG A 142 2.12 -12.25 6.88
N LEU A 143 1.23 -11.26 6.75
CA LEU A 143 0.91 -10.68 5.45
C LEU A 143 2.11 -9.99 4.81
N ARG A 144 2.92 -9.24 5.58
CA ARG A 144 4.13 -8.61 5.04
C ARG A 144 5.14 -9.65 4.56
N HIS A 145 5.31 -10.73 5.32
CA HIS A 145 6.18 -11.85 4.95
C HIS A 145 5.72 -12.52 3.66
N GLU A 146 4.43 -12.87 3.55
CA GLU A 146 3.86 -13.51 2.36
C GLU A 146 4.01 -12.65 1.10
N VAL A 147 3.82 -11.33 1.23
CA VAL A 147 3.62 -10.44 0.08
C VAL A 147 4.89 -9.71 -0.34
N TYR A 148 5.74 -9.28 0.59
CA TYR A 148 6.85 -8.37 0.28
C TYR A 148 8.24 -8.97 0.42
N ASP A 149 8.44 -10.04 1.20
CA ASP A 149 9.77 -10.54 1.52
C ASP A 149 10.61 -10.86 0.29
N SER A 150 10.02 -11.51 -0.71
CA SER A 150 10.73 -11.88 -1.95
C SER A 150 11.27 -10.65 -2.67
N SER A 151 10.47 -9.59 -2.80
CA SER A 151 10.90 -8.33 -3.40
C SER A 151 11.95 -7.64 -2.54
N VAL A 152 11.72 -7.47 -1.24
CA VAL A 152 12.67 -6.79 -0.33
C VAL A 152 14.02 -7.50 -0.32
N LYS A 153 14.04 -8.83 -0.21
CA LYS A 153 15.29 -9.62 -0.18
C LYS A 153 16.10 -9.48 -1.47
N ARG A 154 15.45 -9.42 -2.63
CA ARG A 154 16.17 -9.17 -3.91
C ARG A 154 16.83 -7.80 -3.91
N PHE A 155 16.12 -6.75 -3.51
CA PHE A 155 16.68 -5.40 -3.47
C PHE A 155 17.81 -5.27 -2.43
N VAL A 156 17.67 -5.89 -1.26
CA VAL A 156 18.75 -5.98 -0.26
C VAL A 156 20.00 -6.61 -0.85
N ASN A 157 19.85 -7.70 -1.61
CA ASN A 157 20.99 -8.38 -2.24
C ASN A 157 21.71 -7.45 -3.23
N GLU A 158 20.97 -6.81 -4.14
CA GLU A 158 21.58 -5.93 -5.15
C GLU A 158 22.23 -4.69 -4.53
N ILE A 159 21.61 -4.10 -3.49
CA ILE A 159 22.21 -2.97 -2.77
C ILE A 159 23.52 -3.41 -2.09
N ALA A 160 23.53 -4.57 -1.42
CA ALA A 160 24.73 -5.07 -0.76
C ALA A 160 25.89 -5.35 -1.74
N LEU A 161 25.60 -5.76 -2.98
CA LEU A 161 26.63 -5.91 -4.02
C LEU A 161 27.24 -4.57 -4.45
N LEU A 162 26.44 -3.49 -4.44
CA LEU A 162 26.89 -2.12 -4.78
C LEU A 162 27.56 -1.39 -3.61
N THR A 163 27.42 -1.89 -2.38
CA THR A 163 28.01 -1.33 -1.15
C THR A 163 28.77 -2.40 -0.37
N PRO A 164 29.86 -2.97 -0.92
CA PRO A 164 30.55 -4.12 -0.32
C PRO A 164 31.24 -3.80 1.02
N ASP A 165 31.44 -2.52 1.30
CA ASP A 165 31.94 -1.95 2.55
C ASP A 165 30.91 -1.96 3.70
N ILE A 166 29.63 -2.23 3.40
CA ILE A 166 28.55 -2.23 4.38
C ILE A 166 28.00 -3.65 4.54
N PRO A 167 28.02 -4.22 5.76
CA PRO A 167 27.47 -5.55 6.00
C PRO A 167 26.00 -5.68 5.57
N LYS A 168 25.64 -6.84 5.01
CA LYS A 168 24.31 -7.08 4.43
C LYS A 168 23.16 -7.01 5.46
N ASP A 169 23.42 -7.39 6.70
CA ASP A 169 22.47 -7.25 7.81
C ASP A 169 22.23 -5.77 8.14
N ILE A 170 23.25 -4.92 8.07
CA ILE A 170 23.11 -3.46 8.17
C ILE A 170 22.31 -2.89 6.99
N ILE A 171 22.53 -3.38 5.76
CA ILE A 171 21.67 -3.02 4.61
C ILE A 171 20.22 -3.44 4.85
N SER A 172 19.99 -4.63 5.43
CA SER A 172 18.65 -5.12 5.76
C SER A 172 17.97 -4.22 6.80
N LEU A 173 18.71 -3.80 7.84
CA LEU A 173 18.22 -2.83 8.83
C LEU A 173 17.88 -1.49 8.19
N ARG A 174 18.76 -0.96 7.32
CA ARG A 174 18.53 0.32 6.62
C ARG A 174 17.37 0.24 5.63
N MET A 175 17.12 -0.93 5.03
CA MET A 175 15.92 -1.17 4.24
C MET A 175 14.66 -1.11 5.09
N ALA A 176 14.69 -1.55 6.35
CA ALA A 176 13.56 -1.37 7.26
C ALA A 176 13.30 0.13 7.57
N PHE A 177 14.35 0.93 7.76
CA PHE A 177 14.23 2.39 7.92
C PHE A 177 13.66 3.06 6.67
N LEU A 178 14.14 2.64 5.49
CA LEU A 178 13.61 3.09 4.21
C LEU A 178 12.11 2.82 4.11
N VAL A 179 11.69 1.59 4.46
CA VAL A 179 10.29 1.20 4.44
C VAL A 179 9.44 2.04 5.37
N GLY A 180 9.88 2.24 6.61
CA GLY A 180 9.18 3.11 7.56
C GLY A 180 9.05 4.55 7.04
N THR A 181 10.13 5.10 6.49
CA THR A 181 10.18 6.47 5.99
C THR A 181 9.20 6.71 4.85
N TYR A 182 9.19 5.87 3.80
CA TYR A 182 8.29 6.12 2.68
C TYR A 182 6.83 5.82 3.05
N LEU A 183 6.55 4.82 3.88
CA LEU A 183 5.17 4.54 4.29
C LEU A 183 4.58 5.69 5.11
N PHE A 184 5.38 6.30 5.99
CA PHE A 184 5.00 7.50 6.71
C PHE A 184 4.76 8.69 5.76
N MET A 185 5.75 9.00 4.91
CA MET A 185 5.68 10.12 3.95
C MET A 185 4.49 10.02 3.00
N LEU A 186 4.13 8.81 2.58
CA LEU A 186 3.00 8.63 1.67
C LEU A 186 1.65 8.88 2.32
N ASN A 187 1.55 8.76 3.64
CA ASN A 187 0.30 8.96 4.38
C ASN A 187 0.06 10.43 4.75
N ASP A 188 1.11 11.23 4.92
CA ASP A 188 0.99 12.56 5.54
C ASP A 188 1.77 13.68 4.82
N LEU A 189 1.31 14.04 3.61
CA LEU A 189 1.83 15.23 2.92
C LEU A 189 1.35 16.54 3.56
N GLY A 190 0.30 16.50 4.39
CA GLY A 190 -0.20 17.66 5.12
C GLY A 190 0.83 18.15 6.15
N ARG A 191 1.42 17.21 6.91
CA ARG A 191 2.46 17.52 7.89
C ARG A 191 3.71 18.16 7.28
N LEU A 192 4.04 17.85 6.02
CA LEU A 192 5.19 18.47 5.33
C LEU A 192 4.99 19.99 5.16
N ASN A 193 3.76 20.42 4.86
CA ASN A 193 3.44 21.84 4.77
C ASN A 193 3.60 22.53 6.15
N ASP A 194 3.17 21.87 7.22
CA ASP A 194 3.33 22.38 8.59
C ASP A 194 4.81 22.44 9.03
N LEU A 195 5.62 21.44 8.65
CA LEU A 195 7.05 21.36 9.02
C LEU A 195 7.91 22.41 8.34
N THR A 196 7.39 23.03 7.28
CA THR A 196 8.15 23.93 6.42
C THR A 196 7.65 25.37 6.55
N ASP A 197 6.74 25.63 7.50
CA ASP A 197 6.04 26.91 7.66
C ASP A 197 5.43 27.42 6.34
N GLY A 198 5.00 26.50 5.47
CA GLY A 198 4.53 26.80 4.11
C GLY A 198 5.59 27.37 3.15
N GLN A 199 6.88 27.38 3.54
CA GLN A 199 7.99 27.85 2.70
C GLN A 199 8.32 26.88 1.57
N LEU A 200 8.16 25.57 1.83
CA LEU A 200 7.99 24.64 0.73
C LEU A 200 6.55 24.83 0.25
N GLY A 201 6.40 25.49 -0.90
CA GLY A 201 5.12 25.55 -1.61
C GLY A 201 4.63 24.16 -2.05
N VAL A 202 3.82 24.09 -3.10
CA VAL A 202 3.41 22.79 -3.66
C VAL A 202 4.60 22.13 -4.34
N VAL A 203 5.34 21.28 -3.60
CA VAL A 203 6.39 20.43 -4.17
C VAL A 203 5.75 19.49 -5.18
N GLY A 204 6.25 19.50 -6.42
CA GLY A 204 5.76 18.62 -7.46
C GLY A 204 5.93 17.15 -7.08
N LYS A 205 5.03 16.27 -7.55
CA LYS A 205 5.11 14.83 -7.24
C LYS A 205 6.48 14.23 -7.61
N ASP A 206 6.99 14.59 -8.78
CA ASP A 206 8.27 14.06 -9.28
C ASP A 206 9.46 14.62 -8.49
N GLU A 207 9.38 15.88 -8.06
CA GLU A 207 10.38 16.51 -7.21
C GLU A 207 10.44 15.85 -5.84
N MET A 208 9.28 15.55 -5.26
CA MET A 208 9.19 14.83 -3.99
C MET A 208 9.81 13.43 -4.07
N LEU A 209 9.53 12.68 -5.14
CA LEU A 209 10.13 11.37 -5.36
C LEU A 209 11.66 11.46 -5.50
N LYS A 210 12.18 12.50 -6.18
CA LYS A 210 13.63 12.75 -6.29
C LYS A 210 14.27 13.01 -4.93
N HIS A 211 13.71 13.91 -4.12
CA HIS A 211 14.23 14.20 -2.78
C HIS A 211 14.20 12.96 -1.88
N LEU A 212 13.09 12.21 -1.89
CA LEU A 212 12.95 10.99 -1.12
C LEU A 212 13.98 9.94 -1.54
N THR A 213 14.18 9.75 -2.85
CA THR A 213 15.17 8.81 -3.40
C THR A 213 16.59 9.21 -2.96
N ALA A 214 16.97 10.48 -3.13
CA ALA A 214 18.29 10.96 -2.74
C ALA A 214 18.57 10.81 -1.24
N PHE A 215 17.61 11.17 -0.38
CA PHE A 215 17.72 11.03 1.07
C PHE A 215 17.90 9.57 1.48
N LEU A 216 17.07 8.67 0.95
CA LEU A 216 17.10 7.25 1.27
C LEU A 216 18.37 6.57 0.75
N THR A 217 18.84 6.92 -0.45
CA THR A 217 20.10 6.40 -0.97
C THR A 217 21.29 6.85 -0.13
N ALA A 218 21.31 8.12 0.31
CA ALA A 218 22.36 8.60 1.21
C ALA A 218 22.34 7.85 2.55
N GLY A 219 21.15 7.63 3.14
CA GLY A 219 21.00 6.86 4.36
C GLY A 219 21.43 5.39 4.23
N LEU A 220 21.14 4.76 3.09
CA LEU A 220 21.59 3.39 2.77
C LEU A 220 23.11 3.29 2.68
N ARG A 221 23.78 4.34 2.18
CA ARG A 221 25.23 4.40 1.94
C ARG A 221 26.02 5.05 3.08
N ALA A 222 25.36 5.49 4.15
CA ALA A 222 26.03 6.15 5.27
C ALA A 222 27.12 5.22 5.86
N PRO A 223 28.23 5.77 6.42
CA PRO A 223 29.18 4.95 7.16
C PRO A 223 28.51 4.13 8.26
N VAL A 224 29.05 2.95 8.57
CA VAL A 224 28.57 2.15 9.72
C VAL A 224 29.02 2.87 11.00
N PRO A 225 28.10 3.20 11.94
CA PRO A 225 28.48 3.77 13.23
C PRO A 225 29.33 2.81 14.05
N ASP A 226 30.22 3.37 14.89
CA ASP A 226 31.07 2.62 15.84
C ASP A 226 30.27 1.88 16.92
#